data_AF-A0A366JW49-F1
#
_entry.id   AF-A0A366JW49-F1
#
_cell.length_a   1.000
_cell.length_b   1.000
_cell.length_c   1.000
_cell.angle_alpha   90.00
_cell.angle_beta   90.00
_cell.angle_gamma   90.00
#
_symmetry.space_group_name_H-M   'P 1'
#
loop_
_entity.id
_entity.type
_entity.pdbx_description
1 polymer ?
#
loop_
_entity_poly.entity_id
_entity_poly.type
_entity_poly.pdbx_seq_one_letter_code
_entity_poly.pdbx_strand_id
1 'polypeptide(L)' 'MNKSQRFLLTLLAIILSFALFVFGILFAEKVPFLTVLGILGLSGVYYFVFHIVNRSSKTEH' A
#
# COMPACT_ATOMS: atom_id res chain seq x y z
N MET A 1 -1.23 -17.80 -12.15
CA MET A 1 -0.27 -16.97 -11.37
C MET A 1 0.03 -17.67 -10.06
N ASN A 2 1.28 -18.09 -9.85
CA ASN A 2 1.69 -18.87 -8.67
C ASN A 2 1.52 -18.08 -7.37
N LYS A 3 1.29 -18.77 -6.24
CA LYS A 3 1.14 -18.16 -4.89
C LYS A 3 2.28 -17.18 -4.57
N SER A 4 3.54 -17.55 -4.86
CA SER A 4 4.70 -16.66 -4.65
C SER A 4 4.67 -15.40 -5.49
N GLN A 5 4.17 -15.45 -6.73
CA GLN A 5 4.10 -14.25 -7.56
C GLN A 5 3.02 -13.28 -7.08
N ARG A 6 1.89 -13.80 -6.58
CA ARG A 6 0.87 -12.96 -5.91
C ARG A 6 1.45 -12.29 -4.67
N PHE A 7 2.21 -13.02 -3.86
CA PHE A 7 2.86 -12.46 -2.67
C PHE A 7 3.87 -11.35 -3.04
N LEU A 8 4.75 -11.61 -4.01
CA LEU A 8 5.74 -10.62 -4.48
C LEU A 8 5.07 -9.37 -5.05
N LEU A 9 3.98 -9.50 -5.80
CA LEU A 9 3.23 -8.36 -6.34
C LEU A 9 2.58 -7.54 -5.21
N THR A 10 2.00 -8.19 -4.20
CA THR A 10 1.41 -7.46 -3.07
C THR A 10 2.50 -6.76 -2.25
N LEU A 11 3.65 -7.41 -2.04
CA LEU A 11 4.78 -6.80 -1.36
C LEU A 11 5.30 -5.56 -2.12
N LEU A 12 5.45 -5.68 -3.44
CA LEU A 12 5.83 -4.57 -4.31
C LEU A 12 4.81 -3.43 -4.24
N ALA A 13 3.51 -3.75 -4.24
CA ALA A 13 2.44 -2.75 -4.14
C ALA A 13 2.44 -2.01 -2.79
N ILE A 14 2.76 -2.69 -1.69
CA ILE A 14 2.92 -2.08 -0.37
C ILE A 14 4.12 -1.12 -0.37
N ILE A 15 5.28 -1.57 -0.88
CA ILE A 15 6.49 -0.74 -0.96
C ILE A 15 6.24 0.50 -1.83
N LEU A 16 5.57 0.34 -2.97
CA LEU A 16 5.24 1.45 -3.87
C LEU A 16 4.27 2.45 -3.20
N SER A 17 3.25 1.94 -2.50
CA SER A 17 2.28 2.79 -1.78
C SER A 17 2.95 3.54 -0.62
N PHE A 18 3.89 2.90 0.08
CA PHE A 18 4.67 3.53 1.13
C PHE A 18 5.61 4.61 0.57
N ALA A 19 6.27 4.35 -0.56
CA ALA A 19 7.10 5.34 -1.24
C ALA A 19 6.28 6.58 -1.68
N LEU A 20 5.07 6.37 -2.21
CA LEU A 20 4.13 7.45 -2.55
C LEU A 20 3.68 8.25 -1.32
N PHE A 21 3.46 7.59 -0.18
CA PHE A 21 3.17 8.26 1.09
C PHE A 21 4.34 9.16 1.53
N VAL A 22 5.56 8.61 1.55
CA VAL A 22 6.77 9.36 1.94
C VAL A 22 6.98 10.56 1.02
N PHE A 23 6.89 10.37 -0.30
CA PHE A 23 6.98 11.47 -1.27
C PHE A 23 5.86 12.51 -1.09
N GLY A 24 4.62 12.06 -0.88
CA GLY A 24 3.47 12.95 -0.70
C GLY A 24 3.64 13.86 0.52
N ILE A 25 4.15 13.33 1.63
CA ILE A 25 4.39 14.12 2.86
C ILE A 25 5.63 15.01 2.73
N LEU A 26 6.73 14.51 2.15
CA LEU A 26 7.97 15.30 1.99
C LEU A 26 7.77 16.56 1.16
N PHE A 27 6.91 16.51 0.16
CA PHE A 27 6.61 17.64 -0.71
C PHE A 27 5.31 18.36 -0.35
N ALA A 28 4.60 17.93 0.71
CA ALA A 28 3.35 18.55 1.15
C ALA A 28 3.52 20.03 1.52
N GLU A 29 4.68 20.39 2.07
CA GLU A 29 5.02 21.77 2.42
C GLU A 29 5.10 22.68 1.20
N LYS A 30 5.65 22.16 0.09
CA LYS A 30 5.83 22.90 -1.17
C LYS A 30 4.57 22.90 -2.02
N VAL A 31 3.83 21.79 -2.02
CA VAL A 31 2.62 21.60 -2.83
C VAL A 31 1.57 20.92 -1.97
N PRO A 32 0.60 21.66 -1.39
CA PRO A 32 -0.37 21.10 -0.45
C PRO A 32 -1.24 20.00 -1.06
N PHE A 33 -1.41 19.97 -2.38
CA PHE A 33 -2.14 18.91 -3.08
C PHE A 33 -1.45 17.53 -3.00
N LEU A 34 -0.12 17.49 -2.80
CA LEU A 34 0.61 16.23 -2.62
C LEU A 34 0.28 15.54 -1.29
N THR A 35 -0.28 16.27 -0.32
CA THR A 35 -0.83 15.67 0.90
C THR A 35 -1.93 14.67 0.59
N VAL A 36 -2.80 14.97 -0.39
CA VAL A 36 -3.87 14.07 -0.84
C VAL A 36 -3.27 12.80 -1.45
N LEU A 37 -2.17 12.94 -2.21
CA LEU A 37 -1.42 11.82 -2.76
C LEU A 37 -0.80 10.95 -1.65
N GLY A 38 -0.31 11.59 -0.59
CA GLY A 38 0.20 10.89 0.60
C GLY A 38 -0.90 10.08 1.31
N ILE A 39 -2.05 10.70 1.56
CA ILE A 39 -3.21 10.02 2.19
C ILE A 39 -3.68 8.83 1.32
N LEU A 40 -3.72 9.01 0.00
CA LEU A 40 -4.01 7.93 -0.95
C LEU A 40 -2.99 6.78 -0.85
N GLY A 41 -1.69 7.09 -0.78
CA GLY A 41 -0.65 6.10 -0.56
C GLY A 41 -0.85 5.30 0.73
N LEU A 42 -1.18 6.00 1.82
CA LEU A 42 -1.42 5.37 3.13
C LEU A 42 -2.68 4.50 3.14
N SER A 43 -3.76 4.96 2.49
CA SER A 43 -4.98 4.16 2.27
C SER A 43 -4.71 2.92 1.43
N GLY A 44 -3.82 3.02 0.44
CA GLY A 44 -3.38 1.89 -0.38
C GLY A 44 -2.66 0.83 0.45
N VAL A 45 -1.69 1.25 1.29
CA VAL A 45 -1.01 0.34 2.22
C VAL A 45 -2.01 -0.38 3.11
N TYR A 46 -2.96 0.33 3.72
CA TYR A 46 -3.98 -0.26 4.58
C TYR A 46 -4.82 -1.31 3.84
N TYR A 47 -5.28 -1.00 2.63
CA TYR A 47 -6.06 -1.94 1.81
C TYR A 47 -5.28 -3.20 1.46
N PHE A 48 -4.01 -3.07 1.05
CA PHE A 48 -3.19 -4.23 0.71
C PHE A 48 -2.88 -5.11 1.93
N VAL A 49 -2.54 -4.50 3.07
CA VAL A 49 -2.31 -5.22 4.33
C VAL A 49 -3.58 -5.93 4.78
N PHE A 50 -4.72 -5.24 4.79
CA PHE A 50 -6.01 -5.84 5.14
C PHE A 50 -6.38 -6.99 4.21
N HIS A 51 -6.12 -6.85 2.91
CA HIS A 51 -6.39 -7.91 1.95
C HIS A 51 -5.51 -9.15 2.19
N ILE A 52 -4.23 -8.98 2.55
CA ILE A 52 -3.35 -10.10 2.92
C ILE A 52 -3.88 -10.81 4.16
N VAL A 53 -4.15 -10.06 5.23
CA VAL A 53 -4.60 -10.62 6.52
C VAL A 53 -5.92 -11.36 6.34
N ASN A 54 -6.89 -10.75 5.64
CA ASN A 54 -8.20 -11.35 5.41
C ASN A 54 -8.13 -12.60 4.50
N ARG A 55 -7.23 -12.63 3.51
CA ARG A 55 -6.98 -13.86 2.73
C ARG A 55 -6.31 -14.94 3.56
N SER A 56 -5.42 -14.57 4.47
CA SER A 56 -4.78 -15.52 5.38
C SER A 56 -5.82 -16.18 6.29
N SER A 57 -6.71 -15.38 6.89
CA SER A 57 -7.78 -15.85 7.77
C SER A 57 -8.78 -16.79 7.07
N LYS A 58 -9.09 -16.55 5.79
CA LYS A 58 -9.97 -17.44 5.01
C LYS A 58 -9.39 -18.81 4.64
N THR A 59 -8.12 -19.08 4.94
CA THR A 59 -7.47 -20.37 4.64
C THR A 59 -7.49 -21.32 5.84
N GLU A 60 -8.10 -20.92 6.97
CA GLU A 60 -8.23 -21.72 8.20
C GLU A 60 -9.66 -22.27 8.46
N HIS A 61 -10.51 -22.35 7.43
CA HIS A 61 -11.80 -23.04 7.52
C HIS A 61 -11.98 -24.05 6.38
#